data_AF-A0A7L2WW96-F1
#
_entry.id   AF-A0A7L2WW96-F1
#
_cell.length_a   1.000
_cell.length_b   1.000
_cell.length_c   1.000
_cell.angle_alpha   90.00
_cell.angle_beta   90.00
_cell.angle_gamma   90.00
#
_symmetry.space_group_name_H-M   'P 1'
#
loop_
_entity.id
_entity.type
_entity.pdbx_description
1 polymer ?
#
loop_
_entity_poly.entity_id
_entity_poly.type
_entity_poly.pdbx_seq_one_letter_code
_entity_poly.pdbx_strand_id
1 'polypeptide(L)'
;RLKKKEFSLEEIYTNKNYKSPPPARSLETIFEEPKEKNGRLISDFTLPRKRKTRSKIKAVGSFTRAKKAALQSAELDALLSQKLMDLEAFFAKEAEQE
;
A
#
# COMPACT_ATOMS: atom_id res chain seq x y z
N ARG A 1 -26.52 0.57 2.04
CA ARG A 1 -26.04 -0.82 2.28
C ARG A 1 -27.23 -1.76 2.17
N LEU A 2 -27.23 -2.73 1.25
CA LEU A 2 -28.35 -3.67 1.09
C LEU A 2 -28.43 -4.59 2.31
N LYS A 3 -29.61 -4.65 2.95
CA LYS A 3 -29.92 -5.55 4.09
C LYS A 3 -30.68 -6.78 3.60
N LYS A 4 -30.16 -7.46 2.59
CA LYS A 4 -30.71 -8.74 2.11
C LYS A 4 -30.06 -9.89 2.88
N LYS A 5 -30.83 -10.94 3.20
CA LYS A 5 -30.35 -12.14 3.91
C LYS A 5 -29.99 -13.29 2.96
N GLU A 6 -30.60 -13.31 1.79
CA GLU A 6 -30.35 -14.29 0.73
C GLU A 6 -30.00 -13.53 -0.54
N PHE A 7 -29.01 -14.05 -1.25
CA PHE A 7 -28.52 -13.52 -2.52
C PHE A 7 -28.64 -14.63 -3.55
N SER A 8 -29.05 -14.29 -4.77
CA SER A 8 -29.02 -15.27 -5.85
C SER A 8 -27.58 -15.58 -6.25
N LEU A 9 -27.37 -16.78 -6.81
CA LEU A 9 -26.07 -17.16 -7.38
C LEU A 9 -25.60 -16.09 -8.38
N GLU A 10 -26.49 -15.69 -9.29
CA GLU A 10 -26.21 -14.64 -10.27
C GLU A 10 -25.80 -13.31 -9.61
N GLU A 11 -26.38 -12.91 -8.47
CA GLU A 11 -26.02 -11.67 -7.77
C GLU A 11 -24.61 -11.71 -7.15
N ILE A 12 -24.11 -12.89 -6.80
CA ILE A 12 -22.78 -13.06 -6.20
C ILE A 12 -21.71 -13.26 -7.28
N TYR A 13 -22.07 -13.92 -8.38
CA TYR A 13 -21.12 -14.25 -9.44
C TYR A 13 -21.09 -13.24 -10.59
N THR A 14 -22.17 -12.47 -10.81
CA THR A 14 -22.16 -11.40 -11.79
C THR A 14 -21.79 -10.08 -11.13
N ASN A 15 -20.57 -9.62 -11.37
CA ASN A 15 -20.26 -8.22 -11.10
C ASN A 15 -20.99 -7.37 -12.14
N LYS A 16 -22.15 -6.82 -11.78
CA LYS A 16 -22.93 -5.93 -12.65
C LYS A 16 -22.16 -4.66 -13.07
N ASN A 17 -21.10 -4.32 -12.35
CA ASN A 17 -20.20 -3.21 -12.69
C ASN A 17 -19.01 -3.64 -13.56
N TYR A 18 -18.88 -4.93 -13.86
CA TYR A 18 -17.83 -5.42 -14.75
C TYR A 18 -18.19 -5.11 -16.19
N LYS A 19 -17.29 -4.38 -16.85
CA LYS A 19 -17.28 -4.19 -18.29
C LYS A 19 -15.96 -4.75 -18.79
N SER A 20 -15.99 -5.61 -19.80
CA SER A 20 -14.75 -6.02 -20.47
C SER A 20 -14.01 -4.77 -20.98
N PRO A 21 -12.68 -4.73 -20.85
CA PRO A 21 -11.92 -3.58 -21.32
C PRO A 21 -12.13 -3.38 -22.83
N PRO A 22 -12.18 -2.12 -23.32
CA PRO A 22 -12.31 -1.85 -24.75
C PRO A 22 -11.21 -2.53 -25.58
N PRO A 23 -11.48 -2.97 -26.82
CA PRO A 23 -10.51 -3.69 -27.66
C PRO A 23 -9.24 -2.90 -27.97
N ALA A 24 -9.30 -1.56 -27.89
CA ALA A 24 -8.14 -0.67 -28.04
C ALA A 24 -7.17 -0.75 -26.85
N ARG A 25 -7.59 -1.37 -25.74
CA ARG A 25 -6.80 -1.61 -24.52
C ARG A 25 -6.79 -3.11 -24.27
N SER A 26 -6.14 -3.86 -25.16
CA SER A 26 -5.88 -5.28 -24.95
C SER A 26 -5.13 -5.46 -23.63
N LEU A 27 -5.49 -6.49 -22.88
CA LEU A 27 -4.73 -6.87 -21.69
C LEU A 27 -3.37 -7.36 -22.17
N GLU A 28 -2.35 -6.54 -21.98
CA GLU A 28 -0.96 -6.96 -22.19
C GLU A 28 -0.70 -8.15 -21.26
N THR A 29 -0.44 -9.32 -21.84
CA THR A 29 -0.04 -10.45 -21.00
C THR A 29 1.43 -10.24 -20.64
N ILE A 30 1.80 -10.63 -19.41
CA ILE A 30 3.20 -10.57 -18.94
C ILE A 30 4.14 -11.43 -19.81
N PHE A 31 3.59 -12.29 -20.67
CA PHE A 31 4.30 -13.13 -21.63
C PHE A 31 4.14 -12.65 -23.08
N GLU A 32 3.48 -11.51 -23.31
CA GLU A 32 3.37 -10.95 -24.66
C GLU A 32 4.73 -10.37 -25.06
N GLU A 33 5.29 -10.91 -26.14
CA GLU A 33 6.59 -10.50 -26.63
C GLU A 33 6.60 -8.98 -26.96
N PRO A 34 7.68 -8.27 -26.57
CA PRO A 34 7.74 -6.83 -26.73
C PRO A 34 7.67 -6.46 -28.21
N LYS A 35 6.64 -5.68 -28.57
CA LYS A 35 6.41 -5.24 -29.94
C LYS A 35 7.37 -4.11 -30.31
N GLU A 36 7.89 -4.18 -31.53
CA GLU A 36 8.76 -3.16 -32.09
C GLU A 36 7.92 -1.97 -32.58
N LYS A 37 8.23 -0.76 -32.11
CA LYS A 37 7.69 0.48 -32.69
C LYS A 37 8.85 1.42 -32.97
N ASN A 38 8.95 1.90 -34.21
CA ASN A 38 10.01 2.81 -34.69
C ASN A 38 11.44 2.23 -34.52
N GLY A 39 11.65 0.95 -34.83
CA GLY A 39 12.97 0.31 -34.77
C GLY A 39 13.50 0.08 -33.35
N ARG A 40 12.63 0.18 -32.34
CA ARG A 40 12.98 -0.04 -30.94
C ARG A 40 11.96 -0.98 -30.30
N LEU A 41 12.47 -2.03 -29.66
CA LEU A 41 11.66 -2.95 -28.85
C LEU A 41 11.16 -2.21 -27.61
N ILE A 42 9.84 -2.07 -27.50
CA ILE A 42 9.21 -1.43 -26.35
C ILE A 42 8.85 -2.54 -25.35
N SER A 43 9.74 -2.78 -24.39
CA SER A 43 9.47 -3.62 -23.23
C SER A 43 9.07 -2.74 -22.05
N ASP A 44 7.78 -2.58 -21.82
CA ASP A 44 7.24 -1.61 -20.83
C ASP A 44 7.32 -2.08 -19.36
N PHE A 45 7.95 -3.23 -19.07
CA PHE A 45 7.82 -3.90 -17.77
C PHE A 45 9.04 -3.87 -16.83
N THR A 46 10.23 -3.40 -17.26
CA THR A 46 11.43 -3.45 -16.40
C THR A 46 11.85 -2.11 -15.81
N LEU A 47 11.26 -0.99 -16.22
CA LEU A 47 11.68 0.32 -15.75
C LEU A 47 10.56 1.04 -15.01
N PRO A 48 10.80 1.54 -13.78
CA PRO A 48 9.83 2.38 -13.09
C PRO A 48 9.51 3.57 -13.99
N ARG A 49 8.23 3.68 -14.38
CA ARG A 49 7.71 4.75 -15.23
C ARG A 49 8.26 6.10 -14.76
N LYS A 50 9.08 6.75 -15.61
CA LYS A 50 9.67 8.07 -15.32
C LYS A 50 8.53 9.06 -15.02
N ARG A 51 8.39 9.45 -13.75
CA ARG A 51 7.42 10.48 -13.34
C ARG A 51 7.85 11.79 -13.97
N LYS A 52 7.00 12.38 -14.83
CA LYS A 52 7.21 13.76 -15.32
C LYS A 52 7.30 14.67 -14.10
N THR A 53 8.39 15.41 -13.96
CA THR A 53 8.51 16.46 -12.94
C THR A 53 7.43 17.50 -13.22
N ARG A 54 6.40 17.58 -12.36
CA ARG A 54 5.48 18.72 -12.39
C ARG A 54 6.30 19.94 -12.04
N SER A 55 6.60 20.76 -13.06
CA SER A 55 7.21 22.06 -12.92
C SER A 55 6.42 22.89 -11.91
N LYS A 56 7.11 23.33 -10.85
CA LYS A 56 6.71 24.39 -9.89
C LYS A 56 5.41 24.10 -9.10
N ILE A 57 5.51 23.26 -8.06
CA ILE A 57 4.58 23.32 -6.91
C ILE A 57 5.33 24.00 -5.75
N LYS A 58 4.66 24.98 -5.17
CA LYS A 58 5.17 26.10 -4.36
C LYS A 58 6.05 25.66 -3.17
N ALA A 59 7.14 26.40 -2.95
CA ALA A 59 8.05 26.30 -1.81
C ALA A 59 7.45 26.76 -0.45
N VAL A 60 6.13 26.77 -0.31
CA VAL A 60 5.43 27.13 0.92
C VAL A 60 4.20 26.24 1.02
N GLY A 61 4.22 25.29 1.96
CA GLY A 61 3.04 24.48 2.29
C GLY A 61 3.12 23.02 1.88
N SER A 62 3.99 22.25 2.54
CA SER A 62 3.66 20.89 3.00
C SER A 62 4.82 20.34 3.82
N PHE A 63 4.90 20.77 5.08
CA PHE A 63 5.46 19.88 6.10
C PHE A 63 4.56 18.63 6.10
N THR A 64 4.97 17.65 5.31
CA THR A 64 4.21 16.43 5.06
C THR A 64 3.93 15.72 6.38
N ARG A 65 2.76 15.07 6.44
CA ARG A 65 2.27 14.15 7.48
C ARG A 65 3.34 13.34 8.23
N ALA A 66 4.46 13.02 7.60
CA ALA A 66 5.61 12.35 8.18
C ALA A 66 6.17 13.03 9.46
N LYS A 67 6.22 14.37 9.53
CA LYS A 67 6.69 15.06 10.74
C LYS A 67 5.68 15.04 11.89
N LYS A 68 4.38 14.91 11.59
CA LYS A 68 3.34 14.74 12.61
C LYS A 68 3.40 13.37 13.28
N ALA A 69 3.83 12.34 12.55
CA ALA A 69 4.07 11.00 13.12
C ALA A 69 5.31 10.96 14.03
N ALA A 70 6.35 11.73 13.69
CA ALA A 70 7.57 11.81 14.49
C ALA A 70 7.38 12.51 15.86
N LEU A 71 6.37 13.36 16.04
CA LEU A 71 6.08 13.94 17.36
C LEU A 71 5.54 12.88 18.35
N GLN A 72 4.81 11.87 17.86
CA GLN A 72 4.32 10.79 18.71
C GLN A 72 5.37 9.71 18.97
N SER A 73 6.48 9.67 18.22
CA SER A 73 7.48 8.61 18.42
C SER A 73 8.15 8.73 19.79
N ALA A 74 8.50 9.94 20.25
CA ALA A 74 9.15 10.11 21.56
C ALA A 74 8.26 9.68 22.73
N GLU A 75 6.96 9.98 22.69
CA GLU A 75 5.99 9.54 23.69
C GLU A 75 5.80 8.01 23.65
N LEU A 76 5.75 7.43 22.44
CA LEU A 76 5.65 5.98 22.27
C LEU A 76 6.93 5.25 22.71
N ASP A 77 8.10 5.82 22.46
CA ASP A 77 9.39 5.28 22.87
C ASP A 77 9.53 5.29 24.41
N ALA A 78 9.02 6.32 25.08
CA ALA A 78 8.95 6.37 26.54
C ALA A 78 8.01 5.29 27.11
N LEU A 79 6.82 5.11 26.52
CA LEU A 79 5.88 4.07 26.93
C LEU A 79 6.41 2.65 26.68
N LEU A 80 7.14 2.45 25.58
CA LEU A 80 7.80 1.18 25.28
C LEU A 80 8.88 0.87 26.32
N SER A 81 9.72 1.86 26.64
CA SER A 81 10.78 1.72 27.63
C SER A 81 10.21 1.35 29.01
N GLN A 82 9.13 2.02 29.44
CA GLN A 82 8.45 1.70 30.68
C GLN A 82 7.95 0.24 30.73
N LYS A 83 7.27 -0.22 29.67
CA LYS A 83 6.77 -1.60 29.61
C LYS A 83 7.87 -2.65 29.61
N LEU A 84 9.01 -2.37 28.97
CA LEU A 84 10.16 -3.28 28.99
C LEU A 84 10.75 -3.40 30.41
N MET A 85 10.88 -2.28 31.13
CA MET A 85 11.35 -2.30 32.52
C MET A 85 10.38 -3.07 33.45
N ASP A 86 9.07 -2.90 33.27
CA ASP A 86 8.06 -3.63 34.03
C ASP A 86 8.17 -5.15 33.80
N LEU A 87 8.44 -5.57 32.55
CA LEU A 87 8.65 -6.97 32.20
C LEU A 87 9.95 -7.53 32.79
N GLU A 88 11.05 -6.77 32.72
CA GLU A 88 12.32 -7.16 33.35
C GLU A 88 12.16 -7.36 34.86
N ALA A 89 11.43 -6.46 35.53
CA ALA A 89 11.13 -6.58 36.96
C ALA A 89 10.20 -7.76 37.29
N PHE A 90 9.27 -8.10 36.38
CA PHE A 90 8.41 -9.27 36.52
C PHE A 90 9.22 -10.57 36.42
N PHE A 91 10.09 -10.69 35.41
CA PHE A 91 10.96 -11.86 35.25
C PHE A 91 11.96 -12.02 36.40
N ALA A 92 12.50 -10.91 36.92
CA ALA A 92 13.38 -10.97 38.09
C ALA A 92 12.66 -11.52 39.33
N LYS A 93 11.38 -11.19 39.53
CA LYS A 93 10.56 -11.73 40.63
C LYS A 93 10.19 -13.20 40.43
N GLU A 94 9.90 -13.63 39.20
CA GLU A 94 9.68 -15.05 38.91
C GLU A 94 10.94 -15.87 39.15
N ALA A 95 12.11 -15.38 38.75
CA ALA A 95 13.39 -16.06 38.96
C ALA A 95 13.81 -16.19 40.43
N GLU A 96 13.33 -15.32 41.32
CA GLU A 96 13.52 -15.46 42.78
C GLU A 96 12.51 -16.41 43.43
N GLN A 97 11.43 -16.79 42.73
CA GLN A 97 10.40 -17.71 43.22
C GLN A 97 10.63 -19.17 42.80
N GLU A 98 11.55 -19.43 41.86
CA GLU A 98 12.11 -20.76 41.56
C GLU A 98 13.32 -21.09 42.46
#